data_AF-X1AGL8-F1
#
_entry.id   AF-X1AGL8-F1
#
_cell.length_a   1.000
_cell.length_b   1.000
_cell.length_c   1.000
_cell.angle_alpha   90.00
_cell.angle_beta   90.00
_cell.angle_gamma   90.00
#
_symmetry.space_group_name_H-M   'P 1'
#
loop_
_entity.id
_entity.type
_entity.pdbx_description
1 polymer ?
#
loop_
_entity_poly.entity_id
_entity_poly.type
_entity_poly.pdbx_seq_one_letter_code
_entity_poly.pdbx_strand_id
1 'polypeptide(L)' 'ESNLWFLKNLVIGGVITDARGNTILINSKSLNVGDKIGEMTISEITPRYIRLRCKNKKYRRNF' A
#
# COMPACT_ATOMS: atom_id res chain seq x y z
N GLU A 1 -18.48 -1.59 3.59
CA GLU A 1 -17.43 -0.73 4.19
C GLU A 1 -16.08 -1.44 4.44
N SER A 2 -15.99 -2.77 4.35
CA SER A 2 -14.86 -3.56 4.85
C SER A 2 -13.48 -3.15 4.33
N ASN A 3 -13.40 -2.78 3.04
CA ASN A 3 -12.16 -2.37 2.38
C ASN A 3 -11.60 -1.03 2.90
N LEU A 4 -12.47 -0.06 3.24
CA LEU A 4 -12.04 1.22 3.81
C LEU A 4 -11.63 1.06 5.27
N TRP A 5 -12.33 0.21 6.02
CA TRP A 5 -11.93 -0.12 7.39
C TRP A 5 -10.57 -0.83 7.42
N PHE A 6 -10.34 -1.80 6.53
CA PHE A 6 -9.05 -2.47 6.38
C PHE A 6 -7.93 -1.47 6.09
N LEU A 7 -8.15 -0.57 5.12
CA LEU A 7 -7.19 0.47 4.77
C LEU A 7 -6.84 1.39 5.93
N LYS A 8 -7.78 1.70 6.83
CA LYS A 8 -7.53 2.55 8.01
C LYS A 8 -6.69 1.84 9.08
N ASN A 9 -6.81 0.52 9.17
CA ASN A 9 -6.13 -0.29 10.19
C ASN A 9 -4.75 -0.83 9.75
N LEU A 10 -4.31 -0.56 8.51
CA LEU A 10 -2.94 -0.89 8.11
C LEU A 10 -1.94 -0.05 8.92
N VAL A 11 -0.96 -0.71 9.53
CA VAL A 11 0.17 -0.04 10.18
C VAL A 11 1.27 0.11 9.15
N ILE A 12 1.54 1.35 8.74
CA ILE A 12 2.66 1.66 7.84
C ILE A 12 3.87 2.00 8.69
N GLY A 13 4.94 1.22 8.54
CA GLY A 13 6.22 1.45 9.21
C GLY A 13 7.12 2.44 8.47
N GLY A 14 6.90 2.63 7.16
CA GLY A 14 7.65 3.58 6.35
C GLY A 14 7.76 3.15 4.89
N VAL A 15 8.32 4.03 4.06
CA VAL A 15 8.66 3.76 2.66
C VAL A 15 10.17 3.82 2.52
N ILE A 16 10.74 2.77 1.93
CA ILE A 16 12.15 2.68 1.56
C ILE A 16 12.23 2.98 0.07
N THR A 17 13.03 3.98 -0.31
CA THR A 17 13.29 4.34 -1.70
C THR A 17 14.74 4.06 -2.02
N ASP A 18 14.98 3.23 -3.04
CA ASP A 18 16.31 2.91 -3.54
C ASP A 18 16.35 2.98 -5.08
N ALA A 19 17.50 2.60 -5.67
CA ALA A 19 17.68 2.60 -7.12
C ALA A 19 16.76 1.60 -7.87
N ARG A 20 16.18 0.63 -7.17
CA ARG A 20 15.26 -0.39 -7.72
C ARG A 20 13.80 0.05 -7.62
N GLY A 21 13.49 1.01 -6.76
CA GLY A 21 12.17 1.64 -6.67
C GLY A 21 11.75 1.90 -5.23
N ASN A 22 10.43 1.89 -5.01
CA ASN A 22 9.84 2.12 -3.69
C ASN A 22 9.29 0.81 -3.12
N THR A 23 9.71 0.50 -1.91
CA THR A 23 9.19 -0.61 -1.10
C THR A 23 8.50 -0.02 0.13
N ILE A 24 7.34 -0.55 0.50
CA ILE A 24 6.62 -0.11 1.70
C ILE A 24 6.65 -1.18 2.78
N LEU A 25 6.87 -0.75 4.02
CA LEU A 25 6.75 -1.59 5.21
C LEU A 25 5.33 -1.47 5.75
N ILE A 26 4.55 -2.55 5.69
CA ILE A 26 3.19 -2.63 6.20
C ILE A 26 3.08 -3.84 7.13
N ASN A 27 2.62 -3.63 8.37
CA ASN A 27 2.50 -4.68 9.39
C ASN A 27 3.78 -5.54 9.49
N SER A 28 4.95 -4.90 9.51
CA SER A 28 6.28 -5.52 9.54
C SER A 28 6.65 -6.37 8.32
N LYS A 29 5.94 -6.24 7.19
CA LYS A 29 6.28 -6.87 5.91
C LYS A 29 6.68 -5.84 4.88
N SER A 30 7.74 -6.13 4.12
CA SER A 30 8.14 -5.37 2.94
C SER A 30 7.29 -5.78 1.75
N LEU A 31 6.64 -4.80 1.11
CA LEU A 31 5.77 -5.00 -0.04
C LEU A 31 6.15 -4.04 -1.17
N ASN A 32 6.00 -4.51 -2.39
CA ASN A 32 6.30 -3.78 -3.61
C ASN A 32 5.04 -3.53 -4.44
N VAL A 33 5.18 -2.72 -5.48
CA VAL A 33 4.11 -2.56 -6.48
C VAL A 33 3.81 -3.92 -7.11
N GLY A 34 2.53 -4.30 -7.15
CA GLY A 34 2.04 -5.60 -7.61
C GLY A 34 1.67 -6.56 -6.48
N ASP A 35 2.18 -6.36 -5.27
CA ASP A 35 1.88 -7.24 -4.13
C ASP A 35 0.45 -7.03 -3.62
N LYS A 36 -0.08 -8.07 -2.97
CA LYS A 36 -1.44 -8.07 -2.40
C LYS A 36 -1.44 -7.84 -0.90
N ILE A 37 -2.43 -7.06 -0.45
CA ILE A 37 -2.78 -6.87 0.96
C ILE A 37 -4.27 -7.18 1.12
N GLY A 38 -4.57 -8.37 1.66
CA GLY A 38 -5.94 -8.91 1.60
C GLY A 38 -6.41 -9.06 0.15
N GLU A 39 -7.56 -8.47 -0.19
CA GLU A 39 -8.10 -8.47 -1.56
C GLU A 39 -7.56 -7.33 -2.44
N MET A 40 -6.71 -6.45 -1.90
CA MET A 40 -6.21 -5.28 -2.62
C MET A 40 -4.83 -5.54 -3.21
N THR A 41 -4.55 -4.97 -4.38
CA THR A 41 -3.21 -4.97 -4.99
C THR A 41 -2.59 -3.58 -4.90
N ILE A 42 -1.33 -3.49 -4.51
CA ILE A 42 -0.57 -2.24 -4.53
C ILE A 42 -0.32 -1.86 -5.99
N SER A 43 -0.86 -0.72 -6.41
CA SER A 43 -0.64 -0.21 -7.76
C SER A 43 0.45 0.85 -7.83
N GLU A 44 0.75 1.51 -6.71
CA GLU A 44 1.76 2.57 -6.66
C GLU A 44 2.23 2.79 -5.22
N ILE A 45 3.54 2.98 -5.05
CA ILE A 45 4.16 3.37 -3.79
C ILE A 45 4.96 4.64 -4.05
N THR A 46 4.75 5.66 -3.22
CA THR A 46 5.55 6.89 -3.20
C THR A 46 5.88 7.25 -1.75
N PRO A 47 6.89 8.10 -1.50
CA PRO A 47 7.18 8.58 -0.15
C PRO A 47 6.02 9.33 0.53
N ARG A 48 5.01 9.80 -0.22
CA ARG A 48 3.89 10.60 0.30
C ARG A 48 2.57 9.83 0.41
N TYR A 49 2.41 8.78 -0.40
CA TYR A 49 1.18 8.00 -0.45
C TYR A 49 1.39 6.63 -1.08
N ILE A 50 0.44 5.74 -0.82
CA ILE A 50 0.22 4.52 -1.59
C ILE A 50 -1.11 4.54 -2.32
N ARG A 51 -1.15 3.88 -3.48
CA ARG A 51 -2.39 3.52 -4.15
C ARG A 51 -2.60 2.02 -4.15
N LEU A 52 -3.81 1.64 -3.78
CA LEU A 52 -4.29 0.27 -3.73
C LEU A 52 -5.47 0.14 -4.70
N ARG A 53 -5.52 -0.95 -5.45
CA ARG A 53 -6.63 -1.28 -6.35
C ARG A 53 -7.35 -2.51 -5.82
N CYS A 54 -8.68 -2.46 -5.83
CA CYS A 54 -9.53 -3.61 -5.56
C CYS A 54 -10.67 -3.61 -6.58
N LYS A 55 -10.69 -4.61 -7.48
CA LYS A 55 -11.64 -4.65 -8.60
C LYS A 55 -11.57 -3.33 -9.41
N ASN A 56 -12.70 -2.67 -9.64
CA ASN A 56 -12.78 -1.38 -10.34
C ASN A 56 -12.57 -0.13 -9.45
N LYS A 57 -12.19 -0.30 -8.17
CA LYS A 57 -11.98 0.82 -7.25
C LYS A 57 -10.49 1.05 -6.98
N LYS A 58 -10.10 2.32 -6.94
CA LYS A 58 -8.76 2.78 -6.54
C LYS A 58 -8.87 3.51 -5.21
N TYR A 59 -7.94 3.24 -4.32
CA TYR A 59 -7.85 3.84 -2.99
C TYR A 59 -6.49 4.49 -2.86
N ARG A 60 -6.45 5.68 -2.28
CA ARG A 60 -5.21 6.40 -1.97
C ARG A 60 -5.15 6.61 -0.46
N ARG A 61 -4.03 6.22 0.14
CA ARG A 61 -3.72 6.53 1.53
C ARG A 61 -2.45 7.38 1.55
N ASN A 62 -2.55 8.59 2.10
CA ASN A 62 -1.39 9.44 2.36
C ASN A 62 -0.75 9.04 3.70
N PHE A 63 0.53 9.38 3.85
CA PHE A 63 1.29 9.24 5.08
C PHE A 63 1.49 10.59 5.76
#